data_AF-A0A950U1H8-F1
#
_entry.id   AF-A0A950U1H8-F1
#
_cell.length_a   1.000
_cell.length_b   1.000
_cell.length_c   1.000
_cell.angle_alpha   90.00
_cell.angle_beta   90.00
_cell.angle_gamma   90.00
#
_symmetry.space_group_name_H-M   'P 1'
#
loop_
_entity.id
_entity.type
_entity.pdbx_description
1 polymer ?
#
loop_
_entity_poly.entity_id
_entity_poly.type
_entity_poly.pdbx_seq_one_letter_code
_entity_poly.pdbx_strand_id
1 'polypeptide(L)'
;MTEVTVLSDDARVVDATLDDGRILLDATMLGRALGWELKPEGLCRGDVCVPVRDVASLFAGDRVDLAAVARALGRDVVVDTDARVAAVALPAEDRIRALDGLEAPNFTLADLDGGLHDLDEWRGRKKLLLAFASW
;
A
#
# COMPACT_ATOMS: atom_id res chain seq x y z
N MET A 1 12.27 16.72 5.45
CA MET A 1 11.85 15.71 4.47
C MET A 1 12.80 14.53 4.57
N THR A 2 12.28 13.31 4.46
CA THR A 2 13.03 12.06 4.50
C THR A 2 12.41 11.05 3.53
N GLU A 3 13.18 10.05 3.13
CA GLU A 3 12.68 8.96 2.30
C GLU A 3 11.89 7.96 3.14
N VAL A 4 10.73 7.57 2.63
CA VAL A 4 9.81 6.58 3.20
C VAL A 4 9.51 5.53 2.14
N THR A 5 9.48 4.26 2.56
CA THR A 5 9.04 3.16 1.71
C THR A 5 7.53 2.98 1.82
N VAL A 6 6.82 3.09 0.71
CA VAL A 6 5.40 2.77 0.60
C VAL A 6 5.27 1.42 -0.10
N LEU A 7 4.76 0.43 0.64
CA LEU A 7 4.43 -0.89 0.14
C LEU A 7 2.94 -0.90 -0.25
N SER A 8 2.66 -1.11 -1.53
CA SER A 8 1.29 -1.27 -2.04
C SER A 8 1.24 -2.42 -3.04
N ASP A 9 0.77 -2.16 -4.27
CA ASP A 9 0.88 -3.11 -5.38
C ASP A 9 2.36 -3.34 -5.74
N ASP A 10 3.19 -2.30 -5.55
CA ASP A 10 4.65 -2.32 -5.62
C ASP A 10 5.26 -1.62 -4.38
N ALA A 11 6.56 -1.83 -4.16
CA ALA A 11 7.35 -1.02 -3.24
C ALA A 11 7.86 0.25 -3.95
N ARG A 12 7.58 1.42 -3.37
CA ARG A 12 8.02 2.73 -3.89
C ARG A 12 8.68 3.53 -2.79
N VAL A 13 9.76 4.23 -3.11
CA VAL A 13 10.39 5.21 -2.21
C VAL A 13 9.95 6.62 -2.60
N VAL A 14 9.47 7.37 -1.62
CA VAL A 14 8.97 8.75 -1.77
C VAL A 14 9.48 9.65 -0.64
N ASP A 15 9.64 10.93 -0.95
CA ASP A 15 9.92 11.95 0.05
C ASP A 15 8.66 12.27 0.86
N ALA A 16 8.82 12.31 2.18
CA ALA A 16 7.75 12.61 3.12
C ALA A 16 8.23 13.44 4.32
N THR A 17 7.28 13.98 5.07
CA THR A 17 7.48 14.49 6.42
C THR A 17 6.84 13.53 7.41
N LEU A 18 7.55 13.21 8.48
CA LEU A 18 7.04 12.37 9.56
C LEU A 18 6.56 13.29 10.68
N ASP A 19 5.31 13.13 11.12
CA ASP A 19 4.70 13.94 12.17
C ASP A 19 3.68 13.11 12.96
N ASP A 20 3.86 13.00 14.27
CA ASP A 20 2.93 12.32 15.19
C ASP A 20 2.42 10.94 14.68
N GLY A 21 3.35 10.08 14.24
CA GLY A 21 3.02 8.75 13.71
C GLY A 21 2.41 8.75 12.30
N ARG A 22 2.42 9.89 11.60
CA ARG A 22 1.90 10.04 10.23
C ARG A 22 3.02 10.18 9.21
N ILE A 23 2.72 9.76 7.99
CA ILE A 23 3.52 10.02 6.80
C ILE A 23 2.77 11.05 5.98
N LEU A 24 3.33 12.27 5.93
CA LEU A 24 2.75 13.42 5.26
C LEU A 24 3.48 13.68 3.94
N LEU A 25 2.71 13.75 2.86
CA LEU A 25 3.22 13.89 1.50
C LEU A 25 2.84 15.26 0.91
N ASP A 26 3.63 15.73 -0.05
CA ASP A 26 3.11 16.68 -1.02
C ASP A 26 2.01 16.00 -1.85
N ALA A 27 0.94 16.73 -2.19
CA ALA A 27 -0.14 16.18 -3.00
C ALA A 27 0.37 15.63 -4.35
N THR A 28 1.42 16.23 -4.93
CA THR A 28 2.01 15.75 -6.18
C THR A 28 2.69 14.38 -6.05
N MET A 29 3.02 13.95 -4.83
CA MET A 29 3.66 12.65 -4.57
C MET A 29 2.67 11.50 -4.49
N LEU A 30 1.36 11.76 -4.39
CA LEU A 30 0.34 10.70 -4.35
C LEU A 30 0.40 9.78 -5.57
N GLY A 31 0.65 10.34 -6.76
CA GLY A 31 0.75 9.57 -7.99
C GLY A 31 1.92 8.57 -7.94
N ARG A 32 3.04 8.98 -7.35
CA ARG A 32 4.22 8.12 -7.17
C ARG A 32 4.03 7.12 -6.02
N ALA A 33 3.41 7.54 -4.93
CA ALA A 33 3.23 6.72 -3.73
C ALA A 33 2.19 5.62 -3.91
N LEU A 34 1.05 5.96 -4.54
CA LEU A 34 -0.13 5.08 -4.62
C LEU A 34 -0.71 4.93 -6.03
N GLY A 35 -0.25 5.71 -7.02
CA GLY A 35 -0.86 5.73 -8.35
C GLY A 35 -2.16 6.53 -8.41
N TRP A 36 -2.41 7.41 -7.45
CA TRP A 36 -3.62 8.23 -7.36
C TRP A 36 -3.28 9.71 -7.36
N GLU A 37 -4.17 10.53 -7.91
CA GLU A 37 -4.07 11.99 -7.91
C GLU A 37 -5.28 12.59 -7.21
N LEU A 38 -5.08 13.68 -6.47
CA LEU A 38 -6.20 14.44 -5.91
C LEU A 38 -6.69 15.47 -6.94
N LYS A 39 -7.95 15.36 -7.34
CA LYS A 39 -8.66 16.26 -8.27
C LYS A 39 -9.91 16.84 -7.59
N PRO A 40 -10.54 17.89 -8.15
CA PRO A 40 -11.75 18.49 -7.58
C PRO A 40 -12.90 17.47 -7.35
N GLU A 41 -13.03 16.49 -8.24
CA GLU A 41 -14.02 15.42 -8.17
C GLU A 41 -13.68 14.29 -7.17
N GLY A 42 -12.43 14.21 -6.68
CA GLY A 42 -11.99 13.21 -5.71
C GLY A 42 -10.59 12.67 -5.96
N LEU A 43 -10.31 11.46 -5.45
CA LEU A 43 -9.07 10.74 -5.70
C LEU A 43 -9.21 9.95 -7.01
N CYS A 44 -8.35 10.19 -7.98
CA CYS A 44 -8.46 9.61 -9.32
C CYS A 44 -7.24 8.78 -9.72
N ARG A 45 -7.49 7.69 -10.46
CA ARG A 45 -6.49 6.86 -11.13
C ARG A 45 -6.95 6.62 -12.56
N GLY A 46 -6.32 7.31 -13.52
CA GLY A 46 -6.81 7.39 -14.90
C GLY A 46 -8.21 8.02 -14.93
N ASP A 47 -9.16 7.31 -15.53
CA ASP A 47 -10.56 7.75 -15.65
C ASP A 47 -11.45 7.33 -14.46
N VAL A 48 -10.91 6.59 -13.49
CA VAL A 48 -11.64 6.14 -12.30
C VAL A 48 -11.39 7.11 -11.16
N CYS A 49 -12.46 7.69 -10.61
CA CYS A 49 -12.40 8.59 -9.47
C CYS A 49 -13.25 8.08 -8.30
N VAL A 50 -12.68 8.11 -7.10
CA VAL A 50 -13.36 7.87 -5.82
C VAL A 50 -13.72 9.22 -5.21
N PRO A 51 -15.02 9.56 -5.09
CA PRO A 51 -15.45 10.83 -4.51
C PRO A 51 -15.05 10.94 -3.05
N VAL A 52 -14.45 12.06 -2.67
CA VAL A 52 -14.07 12.36 -1.28
C VAL A 52 -14.99 13.47 -0.76
N ARG A 53 -15.88 13.13 0.18
CA ARG A 53 -16.88 14.07 0.71
C ARG A 53 -16.25 15.21 1.51
N ASP A 54 -15.23 14.89 2.29
CA ASP A 54 -14.48 15.84 3.11
C ASP A 54 -13.01 15.81 2.69
N VAL A 55 -12.66 16.61 1.67
CA VAL A 55 -11.29 16.68 1.16
C VAL A 55 -10.33 17.18 2.23
N ALA A 56 -10.76 18.05 3.14
CA ALA A 56 -9.92 18.58 4.21
C ALA A 56 -9.46 17.48 5.18
N SER A 57 -10.26 16.42 5.36
CA SER A 57 -9.87 15.26 6.17
C SER A 57 -8.67 14.48 5.63
N LEU A 58 -8.28 14.69 4.36
CA LEU A 58 -7.09 14.09 3.77
C LEU A 58 -5.81 14.82 4.16
N PHE A 59 -5.90 16.00 4.78
CA PHE A 59 -4.76 16.87 5.03
C PHE A 59 -4.44 17.00 6.51
N ALA A 60 -3.15 17.08 6.80
CA ALA A 60 -2.61 17.60 8.06
C ALA A 60 -1.84 18.89 7.73
N GLY A 61 -2.49 20.04 7.95
CA GLY A 61 -1.97 21.32 7.50
C GLY A 61 -2.02 21.45 5.97
N ASP A 62 -0.87 21.70 5.35
CA ASP A 62 -0.71 21.83 3.89
C ASP A 62 -0.28 20.52 3.20
N ARG A 63 -0.08 19.44 3.97
CA ARG A 63 0.37 18.14 3.48
C ARG A 63 -0.75 17.11 3.51
N VAL A 64 -0.68 16.16 2.58
CA VAL A 64 -1.61 15.04 2.50
C VAL A 64 -1.17 13.93 3.45
N ASP A 65 -2.07 13.46 4.30
CA ASP A 65 -1.87 12.28 5.13
C ASP A 65 -2.09 11.01 4.29
N LEU A 66 -1.01 10.24 4.11
CA LEU A 66 -1.02 9.00 3.32
C LEU A 66 -2.04 7.98 3.87
N ALA A 67 -2.18 7.89 5.19
CA ALA A 67 -3.10 6.95 5.82
C ALA A 67 -4.55 7.42 5.67
N ALA A 68 -4.81 8.73 5.70
CA ALA A 68 -6.14 9.27 5.41
C ALA A 68 -6.57 8.98 3.97
N VAL A 69 -5.66 9.16 3.00
CA VAL A 69 -5.89 8.82 1.59
C VAL A 69 -6.17 7.33 1.41
N ALA A 70 -5.37 6.45 2.01
CA ALA A 70 -5.59 5.00 1.93
C ALA A 70 -6.98 4.61 2.44
N ARG A 71 -7.40 5.16 3.59
CA ARG A 71 -8.74 4.91 4.15
C ARG A 71 -9.86 5.45 3.27
N ALA A 72 -9.69 6.63 2.67
CA ALA A 72 -10.65 7.18 1.73
C ALA A 72 -10.82 6.30 0.48
N LEU A 73 -9.78 5.57 0.08
CA LEU A 73 -9.81 4.57 -0.98
C LEU A 73 -10.33 3.20 -0.52
N GLY A 74 -10.76 3.05 0.74
CA GLY A 74 -11.19 1.77 1.31
C GLY A 74 -10.07 0.75 1.50
N ARG A 75 -8.82 1.22 1.61
CA ARG A 75 -7.63 0.41 1.79
C ARG A 75 -7.14 0.50 3.22
N ASP A 76 -6.92 -0.66 3.84
CA ASP A 76 -6.28 -0.72 5.15
C ASP A 76 -4.82 -0.27 5.04
N VAL A 77 -4.31 0.33 6.10
CA VAL A 77 -2.95 0.89 6.12
C VAL A 77 -2.33 0.73 7.50
N VAL A 78 -1.06 0.32 7.52
CA VAL A 78 -0.19 0.33 8.69
C VAL A 78 0.96 1.28 8.41
N VAL A 79 1.24 2.16 9.36
CA VAL A 79 2.36 3.10 9.31
C VAL A 79 3.30 2.79 10.45
N ASP A 80 4.59 2.67 10.12
CA ASP A 80 5.70 2.62 11.06
C ASP A 80 6.66 3.75 10.72
N THR A 81 6.57 4.84 11.48
CA THR A 81 7.42 6.02 11.26
C THR A 81 8.86 5.80 11.67
N ASP A 82 9.13 4.88 12.60
CA ASP A 82 10.48 4.56 13.07
C ASP A 82 11.23 3.77 11.99
N ALA A 83 10.55 2.78 11.38
CA ALA A 83 11.04 2.05 10.22
C ALA A 83 10.96 2.85 8.90
N ARG A 84 10.23 3.97 8.89
CA ARG A 84 9.92 4.79 7.70
C ARG A 84 9.23 3.96 6.62
N VAL A 85 8.22 3.18 7.01
CA VAL A 85 7.45 2.32 6.12
C VAL A 85 5.95 2.60 6.28
N ALA A 86 5.23 2.65 5.17
CA ALA A 86 3.79 2.48 5.13
C ALA A 86 3.44 1.24 4.31
N ALA A 87 2.61 0.35 4.84
CA ALA A 87 2.04 -0.76 4.09
C ALA A 87 0.56 -0.52 3.86
N VAL A 88 0.16 -0.44 2.59
CA VAL A 88 -1.20 -0.14 2.15
C VAL A 88 -1.77 -1.37 1.45
N ALA A 89 -2.83 -1.94 2.02
CA ALA A 89 -3.45 -3.17 1.54
C ALA A 89 -4.01 -3.02 0.12
N LEU A 90 -4.20 -4.15 -0.55
CA LEU A 90 -4.91 -4.20 -1.84
C LEU A 90 -6.34 -3.65 -1.70
N PRO A 91 -6.95 -3.17 -2.81
CA PRO A 91 -8.36 -2.78 -2.84
C PRO A 91 -9.26 -3.87 -2.23
N ALA A 92 -10.28 -3.46 -1.48
CA ALA A 92 -11.13 -4.40 -0.75
C ALA A 92 -11.78 -5.46 -1.66
N GLU A 93 -12.19 -5.07 -2.86
CA GLU A 93 -12.78 -5.97 -3.85
C GLU A 93 -11.81 -7.07 -4.30
N ASP A 94 -10.53 -6.73 -4.48
CA ASP A 94 -9.50 -7.70 -4.86
C ASP A 94 -9.23 -8.68 -3.72
N ARG A 95 -9.23 -8.19 -2.47
CA ARG A 95 -9.09 -9.06 -1.28
C ARG A 95 -10.27 -10.02 -1.14
N ILE A 96 -11.51 -9.53 -1.32
CA ILE A 96 -12.73 -10.36 -1.27
C ILE A 96 -12.68 -11.41 -2.37
N ARG A 97 -12.36 -11.00 -3.62
CA ARG A 97 -12.24 -11.93 -4.75
C ARG A 97 -11.20 -13.02 -4.51
N ALA A 98 -10.05 -12.67 -3.93
CA ALA A 98 -9.02 -13.65 -3.59
C ALA A 98 -9.50 -14.65 -2.51
N LEU A 99 -10.22 -14.17 -1.49
CA LEU A 99 -10.79 -15.03 -0.45
C LEU A 99 -11.89 -15.93 -0.99
N ASP A 100 -12.78 -15.42 -1.84
CA ASP A 100 -13.87 -16.19 -2.44
C ASP A 100 -13.36 -17.23 -3.45
N GLY A 101 -12.31 -16.89 -4.20
CA GLY A 101 -11.68 -17.79 -5.16
C GLY A 101 -10.93 -18.95 -4.51
N LEU A 102 -10.57 -18.83 -3.22
CA LEU A 102 -9.78 -19.81 -2.47
C LEU A 102 -8.45 -20.19 -3.15
N GLU A 103 -7.96 -19.31 -4.03
CA GLU A 103 -6.73 -19.49 -4.79
C GLU A 103 -5.68 -18.56 -4.22
N ALA A 104 -4.60 -19.13 -3.70
CA ALA A 104 -3.44 -18.33 -3.29
C ALA A 104 -2.76 -17.76 -4.54
N PRO A 105 -2.50 -16.44 -4.61
CA PRO A 105 -1.82 -15.86 -5.75
C PRO A 105 -0.42 -16.46 -5.89
N ASN A 106 -0.01 -16.76 -7.12
CA ASN A 106 1.37 -17.15 -7.36
C ASN A 106 2.28 -15.94 -7.11
N PHE A 107 3.42 -16.19 -6.46
CA PHE A 107 4.47 -15.21 -6.23
C PHE A 107 5.82 -15.91 -6.29
N THR A 108 6.86 -15.12 -6.57
CA THR A 108 8.24 -15.59 -6.62
C THR A 108 9.01 -15.02 -5.43
N LEU A 109 9.64 -15.86 -4.62
CA LEU A 109 10.53 -15.44 -3.54
C LEU A 109 11.89 -16.10 -3.68
N ALA A 110 12.93 -15.38 -3.26
CA ALA A 110 14.26 -15.96 -3.12
C ALA A 110 14.32 -16.86 -1.87
N ASP A 111 15.01 -17.99 -1.98
CA ASP A 111 15.44 -18.77 -0.83
C ASP A 111 16.67 -18.14 -0.14
N LEU A 112 17.26 -18.85 0.84
CA LEU A 112 18.44 -18.40 1.58
C LEU A 112 19.70 -18.29 0.73
N ASP A 113 19.77 -19.03 -0.39
CA ASP A 113 20.89 -19.03 -1.33
C ASP A 113 20.66 -18.06 -2.50
N GLY A 114 19.53 -17.34 -2.50
CA GLY A 114 19.14 -16.39 -3.55
C GLY A 114 18.44 -17.04 -4.75
N GLY A 115 18.16 -18.34 -4.70
CA GLY A 115 17.41 -19.06 -5.73
C GLY A 115 15.95 -18.64 -5.73
N LEU A 116 15.43 -18.22 -6.89
CA LEU A 116 14.03 -17.82 -7.02
C LEU A 116 13.12 -19.05 -7.11
N HIS A 117 12.06 -19.04 -6.31
CA HIS A 117 11.04 -20.07 -6.29
C HIS A 117 9.65 -19.50 -6.44
N ASP A 118 8.89 -20.06 -7.38
CA ASP A 118 7.46 -19.78 -7.54
C ASP A 118 6.65 -20.63 -6.56
N LEU A 119 5.63 -20.04 -5.92
CA LEU A 119 4.70 -20.79 -5.07
C LEU A 119 4.07 -21.99 -5.81
N ASP A 120 3.89 -21.85 -7.12
CA ASP A 120 3.32 -22.86 -8.00
C ASP A 120 4.18 -24.11 -8.20
N GLU A 121 5.48 -24.08 -7.90
CA GLU A 121 6.36 -25.26 -7.91
C GLU A 121 5.87 -26.37 -6.97
N TRP A 122 5.05 -26.00 -5.97
CA TRP A 122 4.47 -26.93 -5.01
C TRP A 122 3.01 -27.28 -5.29
N ARG A 123 2.43 -26.93 -6.46
CA ARG A 123 1.03 -27.30 -6.81
C ARG A 123 0.75 -28.80 -6.56
N GLY A 124 -0.45 -29.09 -6.07
CA GLY A 124 -0.87 -30.45 -5.70
C GLY A 124 -0.38 -30.94 -4.34
N ARG A 125 0.41 -30.12 -3.59
CA ARG A 125 0.84 -30.43 -2.21
C ARG A 125 0.14 -29.51 -1.20
N LYS A 126 -0.05 -30.00 0.02
CA LYS A 126 -0.44 -29.12 1.15
C LYS A 126 0.74 -28.20 1.48
N LYS A 127 0.47 -26.92 1.65
CA LYS A 127 1.49 -25.88 1.93
C LYS A 127 1.05 -25.05 3.13
N LEU A 128 2.03 -24.56 3.89
CA LEU A 128 1.85 -23.56 4.94
C LEU A 128 2.79 -22.40 4.62
N LEU A 129 2.24 -21.18 4.48
CA LEU A 129 3.05 -19.97 4.37
C LEU A 129 3.18 -19.35 5.77
N LEU A 130 4.41 -19.15 6.22
CA LEU A 130 4.73 -18.52 7.49
C LEU A 130 5.51 -17.24 7.23
N ALA A 131 4.91 -16.09 7.49
CA ALA A 131 5.61 -14.81 7.54
C ALA A 131 6.16 -14.58 8.96
N PHE A 132 7.45 -14.29 9.07
CA PHE A 132 8.12 -14.04 10.35
C PHE A 132 9.20 -12.97 10.20
N ALA A 133 9.61 -12.40 11.34
CA ALA A 133 10.78 -11.54 11.46
C ALA A 133 11.57 -11.95 12.71
N SER A 134 12.88 -11.70 12.73
CA SER A 134 13.66 -11.79 13.96
C SER A 134 13.30 -10.63 14.90
N TRP A 135 13.41 -10.86 16.20
CA TRP A 135 13.18 -9.86 17.24
C TRP A 135 14.20 -8.72 17.19
#